data_AF-A0A6J7R7T1-F1
#
_entry.id   AF-A0A6J7R7T1-F1
#
_cell.length_a   1.000
_cell.length_b   1.000
_cell.length_c   1.000
_cell.angle_alpha   90.00
_cell.angle_beta   90.00
_cell.angle_gamma   90.00
#
_symmetry.space_group_name_H-M   'P 1'
#
loop_
_entity.id
_entity.type
_entity.pdbx_description
1 polymer ?
#
loop_
_entity_poly.entity_id
_entity_poly.type
_entity_poly.pdbx_seq_one_letter_code
_entity_poly.pdbx_strand_id
1 'polypeptide(L)' 'MKFMRFVVEEEDYKTGIQIQRGLKSGAKKEVLFGRNEGGTQAFHKWVQALIDTDDADLSALFAKGVGAKSN' A
#
# COMPACT_ATOMS: atom_id res chain seq x y z
N MET A 1 -4.28 19.47 -19.77
CA MET A 1 -5.10 19.38 -18.52
C MET A 1 -6.25 18.38 -18.58
N LYS A 2 -6.96 18.19 -19.72
CA LYS A 2 -8.08 17.24 -19.81
C LYS A 2 -7.68 15.76 -19.65
N PHE A 3 -6.54 15.37 -20.23
CA PHE A 3 -6.05 13.98 -20.19
C PHE A 3 -5.72 13.51 -18.76
N MET A 4 -4.87 14.23 -18.01
CA MET A 4 -4.53 13.85 -16.63
C MET A 4 -5.73 13.77 -15.70
N ARG A 5 -6.69 14.70 -15.84
CA ARG A 5 -7.93 14.61 -15.06
C ARG A 5 -8.70 13.35 -15.40
N PHE A 6 -8.90 13.08 -16.69
CA PHE A 6 -9.62 11.89 -17.14
C PHE A 6 -8.97 10.60 -16.65
N VAL A 7 -7.66 10.45 -16.81
CA VAL A 7 -6.95 9.24 -16.37
C VAL A 7 -7.09 9.05 -14.85
N VAL A 8 -6.83 10.07 -14.06
CA VAL A 8 -6.88 9.95 -12.59
C VAL A 8 -8.31 9.73 -12.09
N GLU A 9 -9.28 10.49 -12.60
CA GLU A 9 -10.65 10.48 -12.09
C GLU A 9 -11.47 9.30 -12.64
N GLU A 10 -11.43 9.10 -13.95
CA GLU A 10 -12.30 8.13 -14.63
C GLU A 10 -11.69 6.73 -14.69
N GLU A 11 -10.36 6.59 -14.66
CA GLU A 11 -9.67 5.29 -14.68
C GLU A 11 -9.18 4.90 -13.28
N ASP A 12 -8.28 5.67 -12.68
CA ASP A 12 -7.61 5.28 -11.42
C ASP A 12 -8.58 5.21 -10.25
N TYR A 13 -9.34 6.29 -9.98
CA TYR A 13 -10.32 6.28 -8.88
C TYR A 13 -11.42 5.26 -9.08
N LYS A 14 -11.94 5.14 -10.30
CA LYS A 14 -12.95 4.13 -10.61
C LYS A 14 -12.43 2.73 -10.29
N THR A 15 -11.21 2.41 -10.69
CA THR A 15 -10.57 1.12 -10.41
C THR A 15 -10.36 0.91 -8.91
N GLY A 16 -9.78 1.90 -8.22
CA GLY A 16 -9.53 1.83 -6.78
C GLY A 16 -10.80 1.64 -5.95
N ILE A 17 -11.89 2.34 -6.30
CA ILE A 17 -13.19 2.21 -5.62
C ILE A 17 -13.76 0.79 -5.81
N GLN A 18 -13.64 0.19 -7.00
CA GLN A 18 -14.13 -1.17 -7.23
C GLN A 18 -13.31 -2.20 -6.46
N ILE A 19 -11.99 -2.05 -6.41
CA ILE A 19 -11.11 -2.89 -5.57
C ILE A 19 -11.55 -2.78 -4.11
N GLN A 20 -11.77 -1.56 -3.59
CA GLN A 20 -12.19 -1.35 -2.21
C GLN A 20 -13.56 -1.98 -1.90
N ARG A 21 -14.51 -1.90 -2.83
CA ARG A 21 -15.81 -2.60 -2.70
C ARG A 21 -15.62 -4.11 -2.62
N GLY A 22 -14.76 -4.67 -3.48
CA GLY A 22 -14.38 -6.08 -3.46
C GLY A 22 -13.77 -6.50 -2.12
N LEU A 23 -12.83 -5.73 -1.58
CA LEU A 23 -12.20 -6.00 -0.28
C LEU A 23 -13.21 -5.94 0.87
N LYS A 24 -14.08 -4.93 0.90
CA LYS A 24 -15.13 -4.80 1.93
C LYS A 24 -16.14 -5.94 1.94
N SER A 25 -16.32 -6.65 0.83
CA SER A 25 -17.21 -7.82 0.79
C SER A 25 -16.71 -9.00 1.62
N GLY A 26 -15.42 -9.04 1.98
CA GLY A 26 -14.81 -10.16 2.70
C GLY A 26 -14.65 -11.44 1.88
N ALA A 27 -15.01 -11.43 0.59
CA ALA A 27 -14.92 -12.61 -0.28
C ALA A 27 -13.47 -13.06 -0.54
N LYS A 28 -12.50 -12.14 -0.41
CA LYS A 28 -11.07 -12.43 -0.48
C LYS A 28 -10.44 -12.24 0.90
N LYS A 29 -9.77 -13.29 1.39
CA LYS A 29 -9.03 -13.25 2.66
C LYS A 29 -7.64 -12.64 2.54
N GLU A 30 -7.05 -12.73 1.35
CA GLU A 30 -5.68 -12.31 1.09
C GLU A 30 -5.58 -11.59 -0.27
N VAL A 31 -4.59 -10.71 -0.40
CA VAL A 31 -4.24 -10.00 -1.62
C VAL A 31 -2.82 -10.41 -2.02
N LEU A 32 -2.66 -10.87 -3.26
CA LEU A 32 -1.37 -11.20 -3.82
C LEU A 32 -0.88 -10.04 -4.68
N PHE A 33 0.32 -9.54 -4.38
CA PHE A 33 0.98 -8.52 -5.19
C PHE A 33 1.81 -9.15 -6.31
N GLY A 34 1.72 -8.57 -7.50
CA GLY A 34 2.52 -8.95 -8.65
C GLY A 34 4.00 -8.63 -8.46
N ARG A 35 4.87 -9.31 -9.22
CA ARG A 35 6.32 -9.04 -9.21
C ARG A 35 6.67 -7.61 -9.65
N ASN A 36 5.81 -6.99 -10.46
CA ASN A 36 5.93 -5.61 -10.92
C ASN A 36 5.36 -4.58 -9.94
N GLU A 37 4.76 -5.00 -8.82
CA GLU A 37 4.11 -4.11 -7.84
C GLU A 37 5.02 -3.82 -6.64
N GLY A 38 6.33 -3.66 -6.89
CA GLY A 38 7.32 -3.45 -5.81
C GLY A 38 7.02 -2.24 -4.92
N GLY A 39 6.46 -1.17 -5.50
CA GLY A 39 6.03 0.01 -4.74
C GLY A 39 4.89 -0.31 -3.76
N THR A 40 3.86 -1.02 -4.23
CA THR A 40 2.74 -1.45 -3.38
C THR A 40 3.20 -2.41 -2.29
N GLN A 41 4.09 -3.35 -2.63
CA GLN A 41 4.71 -4.25 -1.63
C GLN A 41 5.48 -3.47 -0.56
N ALA A 42 6.27 -2.47 -0.94
CA ALA A 42 7.01 -1.64 0.01
C ALA A 42 6.07 -0.81 0.89
N PHE A 43 5.03 -0.22 0.31
CA PHE A 43 4.01 0.54 1.05
C PHE A 43 3.35 -0.32 2.13
N HIS A 44 2.85 -1.52 1.79
CA HIS A 44 2.19 -2.38 2.77
C HIS A 44 3.14 -2.88 3.87
N LYS A 45 4.43 -3.12 3.55
CA LYS A 45 5.44 -3.43 4.58
C LYS A 45 5.64 -2.27 5.55
N TRP A 46 5.70 -1.04 5.04
CA TRP A 46 5.80 0.15 5.87
C TRP A 46 4.56 0.36 6.74
N VAL A 47 3.36 0.24 6.17
CA VAL A 47 2.10 0.34 6.92
C VAL A 47 2.06 -0.69 8.06
N GLN A 48 2.44 -1.94 7.77
CA GLN A 48 2.48 -2.98 8.80
C GLN A 48 3.48 -2.62 9.92
N ALA A 49 4.69 -2.21 9.57
CA ALA A 49 5.69 -1.81 10.56
C ALA A 49 5.23 -0.63 11.42
N LEU A 50 4.52 0.34 10.85
CA LEU A 50 3.97 1.47 11.58
C LEU A 50 2.85 1.07 12.55
N ILE A 51 2.00 0.11 12.16
CA ILE A 51 0.94 -0.41 13.04
C ILE A 51 1.55 -1.21 14.21
N ASP A 52 2.63 -1.93 13.97
CA ASP A 52 3.26 -2.81 14.96
C ASP A 52 4.27 -2.10 15.89
N THR A 53 4.68 -0.87 15.57
CA THR A 53 5.70 -0.12 16.32
C THR A 53 5.04 0.86 17.28
N ASP A 54 5.44 0.81 18.55
CA ASP A 54 5.01 1.79 19.55
C ASP A 54 5.52 3.19 19.20
N ASP A 55 4.74 4.22 19.56
CA ASP A 55 5.05 5.62 19.25
C ASP A 55 6.46 6.05 19.69
N ALA A 56 6.93 5.55 20.83
CA ALA A 56 8.25 5.84 21.38
C ALA A 56 9.41 5.35 20.49
N ASP A 57 9.16 4.31 19.68
CA ASP A 57 10.15 3.64 18.84
C ASP A 57 10.08 4.08 17.36
N LEU A 58 9.11 4.92 16.99
CA LEU A 58 8.93 5.39 15.61
C LEU A 58 10.18 6.08 15.04
N SER A 59 10.87 6.90 15.84
CA SER A 59 12.10 7.56 15.40
C SER A 59 13.19 6.55 15.02
N ALA A 60 13.31 5.46 15.78
CA ALA A 60 14.26 4.39 15.49
C ALA A 60 13.85 3.60 14.23
N LEU A 61 12.55 3.32 14.07
CA LEU A 61 12.01 2.69 12.86
C LEU A 61 12.33 3.51 11.60
N PHE A 62 12.07 4.82 11.64
CA PHE A 62 12.33 5.70 10.49
C PHE A 62 13.82 5.78 10.14
N ALA A 63 14.70 5.81 11.14
CA ALA A 63 16.14 5.81 10.92
C ALA A 63 16.65 4.49 10.30
N LYS A 64 16.10 3.35 10.73
CA LYS A 64 16.46 2.02 10.22
C LYS A 64 15.89 1.75 8.82
N GLY A 65 14.67 2.18 8.57
CA GLY A 65 13.90 1.82 7.39
C GLY A 65 13.26 0.43 7.47
N VAL A 66 12.26 0.19 6.63
CA VAL A 66 11.57 -1.11 6.50
C VAL A 66 12.08 -1.85 5.26
N GLY A 67 12.36 -3.15 5.42
CA GLY A 67 12.85 -3.99 4.33
C GLY A 67 14.37 -3.96 4.12
N ALA A 68 15.14 -3.41 5.07
CA ALA A 68 16.57 -3.69 5.16
C ALA A 68 16.76 -5.21 5.22
N LYS A 69 17.45 -5.78 4.23
CA LYS A 69 17.86 -7.18 4.30
C LYS A 69 18.77 -7.31 5.51
N SER A 70 18.47 -8.25 6.41
CA SER A 70 19.51 -8.80 7.28
C SER A 70 20.61 -9.32 6.37
N ASN A 71 21.82 -8.79 6.53
CA ASN A 71 23.01 -9.30 5.86
C ASN A 71 23.29 -10.74 6.32
#